data_AF-A0A661EM14-F1
#
_entry.id   AF-A0A661EM14-F1
#
_cell.length_a   1.000
_cell.length_b   1.000
_cell.length_c   1.000
_cell.angle_alpha   90.00
_cell.angle_beta   90.00
_cell.angle_gamma   90.00
#
_symmetry.space_group_name_H-M   'P 1'
#
loop_
_entity.id
_entity.type
_entity.pdbx_description
1 polymer ?
#
loop_
_entity_poly.entity_id
_entity_poly.type
_entity_poly.pdbx_seq_one_letter_code
_entity_poly.pdbx_strand_id
1 'polypeptide(L)' 'AEGLALRSRVNGAVRHDTSTAELLYDILTAMSILTQGMTLFPGDIVATGNP' A
#
# COMPACT_ATOMS: atom_id res chain seq x y z
N ALA A 1 10.20 8.80 6.51
CA ALA A 1 8.92 9.51 6.34
C ALA A 1 7.95 8.98 7.38
N GLU A 2 7.05 9.79 7.94
CA GLU A 2 6.14 9.41 9.04
C GLU A 2 4.95 8.51 8.63
N GLY A 3 4.90 8.04 7.37
CA GLY A 3 3.77 7.26 6.84
C GLY A 3 2.54 8.13 6.54
N LEU A 4 1.57 7.57 5.82
CA LEU A 4 0.29 8.20 5.50
C LEU A 4 -0.82 7.48 6.26
N ALA A 5 -1.65 8.23 6.97
CA ALA A 5 -2.83 7.68 7.65
C ALA A 5 -3.90 7.24 6.64
N LEU A 6 -4.48 6.05 6.86
CA LEU A 6 -5.50 5.45 6.03
C LEU A 6 -6.68 5.00 6.89
N ARG A 7 -7.91 5.28 6.42
CA ARG A 7 -9.13 4.90 7.11
C ARG A 7 -10.21 4.46 6.14
N SER A 8 -10.91 3.38 6.47
CA SER A 8 -12.11 2.95 5.76
C SER A 8 -13.32 2.89 6.68
N ARG A 9 -14.50 3.12 6.11
CA ARG A 9 -15.78 3.12 6.82
C ARG A 9 -16.81 2.32 6.04
N VAL A 10 -17.65 1.60 6.76
CA VAL A 10 -18.83 0.94 6.21
C VAL A 10 -20.04 1.44 6.99
N ASN A 11 -20.96 2.13 6.31
CA ASN A 11 -22.13 2.74 6.93
C ASN A 11 -21.77 3.68 8.10
N GLY A 12 -20.70 4.47 7.93
CA GLY A 12 -20.20 5.40 8.95
C GLY A 12 -19.29 4.77 10.03
N ALA A 13 -19.39 3.45 10.25
CA ALA A 13 -18.56 2.73 11.21
C ALA A 13 -17.15 2.46 10.66
N VAL A 14 -16.12 2.77 11.45
CA VAL A 14 -14.71 2.53 11.10
C VAL A 14 -14.46 1.03 11.01
N ARG A 15 -13.81 0.58 9.93
CA ARG A 15 -13.39 -0.82 9.74
C ARG A 15 -11.86 -0.99 9.72
N HIS A 16 -11.15 -0.03 9.13
CA HIS A 16 -9.70 0.05 9.20
C HIS A 16 -9.28 1.48 9.56
N ASP A 17 -8.23 1.60 10.38
CA ASP A 17 -7.61 2.85 10.83
C ASP A 17 -6.13 2.55 11.10
N THR A 18 -5.23 2.92 10.17
CA THR A 18 -3.82 2.48 10.15
C THR A 18 -2.93 3.55 9.50
N SER A 19 -1.62 3.28 9.39
CA SER A 19 -0.65 4.07 8.63
C SER A 19 0.10 3.23 7.59
N THR A 20 0.51 3.83 6.46
CA THR A 20 1.45 3.19 5.54
C THR A 20 2.84 2.94 6.14
N ALA A 21 3.13 3.50 7.33
CA ALA A 21 4.31 3.13 8.12
C ALA A 21 4.25 1.68 8.64
N GLU A 22 3.07 1.05 8.67
CA GLU A 22 2.85 -0.32 9.14
C GLU A 22 2.90 -1.36 8.01
N LEU A 23 3.17 -0.95 6.77
CA LEU A 23 3.34 -1.89 5.66
C LEU A 23 4.46 -2.90 5.96
N LEU A 24 4.18 -4.19 5.79
CA LEU A 24 5.18 -5.25 5.94
C LEU A 24 6.38 -5.05 4.99
N TYR A 25 6.10 -4.58 3.77
CA TYR A 25 7.10 -4.14 2.80
C TYR A 25 6.82 -2.69 2.43
N ASP A 26 7.80 -1.81 2.60
CA ASP A 26 7.66 -0.44 2.14
C ASP A 26 7.56 -0.35 0.61
N ILE A 27 7.20 0.83 0.09
CA ILE A 27 6.97 1.02 -1.34
C ILE A 27 8.19 0.63 -2.17
N LEU A 28 9.40 0.99 -1.74
CA LEU A 28 10.62 0.69 -2.48
C LEU A 28 10.92 -0.81 -2.51
N THR A 29 10.72 -1.49 -1.39
CA THR A 29 10.89 -2.94 -1.27
C THR A 29 9.89 -3.69 -2.14
N ALA A 30 8.62 -3.29 -2.10
CA ALA A 30 7.59 -3.87 -2.95
C ALA A 30 7.88 -3.69 -4.45
N MET A 31 8.34 -2.50 -4.87
CA MET A 31 8.71 -2.25 -6.27
C MET A 31 9.92 -3.11 -6.70
N SER A 32 10.93 -3.22 -5.85
CA SER A 32 12.10 -4.06 -6.10
C SER A 32 11.72 -5.54 -6.29
N ILE A 33 10.80 -6.06 -5.49
CA ILE A 33 10.31 -7.43 -5.61
C ILE A 33 9.49 -7.62 -6.90
N LEU A 34 8.53 -6.73 -7.18
CA LEU A 34 7.67 -6.84 -8.37
C LEU A 34 8.48 -6.82 -9.67
N THR A 35 9.48 -5.94 -9.76
CA THR A 35 10.32 -5.77 -10.96
C THR A 35 11.28 -6.94 -11.23
N GLN A 36 11.46 -7.86 -10.27
CA GLN A 36 12.18 -9.12 -10.52
C GLN A 36 11.32 -10.13 -11.29
N GLY A 37 9.99 -10.03 -11.20
CA GLY A 37 9.05 -10.97 -11.84
C GLY A 37 8.38 -10.44 -13.11
N MET A 38 8.33 -9.12 -13.30
CA MET A 38 7.69 -8.50 -14.46
C MET A 38 8.24 -7.08 -14.74
N THR A 39 8.14 -6.62 -15.98
CA THR A 39 8.39 -5.22 -16.34
C THR A 39 7.18 -4.37 -15.96
N LEU A 40 7.40 -3.28 -15.23
CA LEU A 40 6.38 -2.25 -14.98
C LEU A 40 6.34 -1.24 -16.13
N PHE A 41 5.15 -0.81 -16.50
CA PHE A 41 4.91 0.16 -17.57
C PHE A 41 4.33 1.47 -17.02
N PRO A 42 4.55 2.60 -17.73
CA PRO A 42 3.91 3.86 -17.38
C PRO A 42 2.39 3.72 -17.33
N GLY A 43 1.79 4.08 -16.18
CA GLY A 43 0.35 3.98 -15.94
C GLY A 43 -0.07 2.75 -15.14
N ASP A 44 0.83 1.82 -14.83
CA ASP A 44 0.51 0.68 -13.96
C ASP A 44 0.09 1.14 -12.56
N ILE A 45 -0.94 0.48 -12.02
CA ILE A 45 -1.48 0.73 -10.68
C ILE A 45 -1.13 -0.46 -9.79
N VAL A 46 -0.42 -0.19 -8.69
CA VAL A 46 -0.06 -1.22 -7.71
C VAL A 46 -0.88 -1.04 -6.44
N ALA A 47 -1.68 -2.05 -6.10
CA ALA A 47 -2.33 -2.15 -4.79
C ALA A 47 -1.35 -2.74 -3.77
N THR A 48 -0.92 -1.92 -2.81
CA THR A 48 0.18 -2.25 -1.88
C THR A 48 -0.24 -3.09 -0.68
N GLY A 49 -1.39 -3.76 -0.76
CA GLY A 49 -1.98 -4.54 0.31
C GLY A 49 -3.07 -3.80 1.09
N ASN A 50 -3.65 -4.52 2.04
CA ASN A 50 -4.63 -4.02 2.99
C ASN A 50 -4.09 -4.14 4.42
N PRO A 51 -4.46 -3.23 5.32
CA PRO A 51 -4.31 -3.45 6.76
C PRO A 51 -5.22 -4.56 7.29
#